data_AF-A0A1Y1JR87-F1
#
_entry.id   AF-A0A1Y1JR87-F1
#
_cell.length_a   1.000
_cell.length_b   1.000
_cell.length_c   1.000
_cell.angle_alpha   90.00
_cell.angle_beta   90.00
_cell.angle_gamma   90.00
#
_symmetry.space_group_name_H-M   'P 1'
#
loop_
_entity.id
_entity.type
_entity.pdbx_description
1 polymer ?
#
loop_
_entity_poly.entity_id
_entity_poly.type
_entity_poly.pdbx_seq_one_letter_code
_entity_poly.pdbx_strand_id
1 'polypeptide(L)'
;EPKIPGAFISDHPIDIIKSGEFAQVPYISGMTKNDGAMKSAAFYANATLIDILNEKFDDIAPFLFFYNTFDFKRKVSRVIRRFYFQEKSIDNSTKSELTDVITDELFYYPQRATVELHSAVSSAPVYFYLFGYRGTESSSRYFGDPTHDYGKQN
;
A
#
# COMPACT_ATOMS: atom_id res chain seq x y z
N GLU A 1 -17.07 15.49 -0.26
CA GLU A 1 -18.53 15.81 -0.27
C GLU A 1 -18.70 17.25 -0.72
N PRO A 2 -19.82 17.67 -1.34
CA PRO A 2 -20.04 19.09 -1.62
C PRO A 2 -20.03 19.88 -0.30
N LYS A 3 -19.59 21.15 -0.35
CA LYS A 3 -19.55 22.06 0.80
C LYS A 3 -20.96 22.45 1.24
N ILE A 4 -21.61 21.57 2.02
CA ILE A 4 -22.94 21.76 2.60
C ILE A 4 -22.87 21.66 4.14
N PRO A 5 -23.81 22.28 4.88
CA PRO A 5 -23.86 22.14 6.34
C PRO A 5 -23.91 20.67 6.75
N GLY A 6 -23.01 20.26 7.65
CA GLY A 6 -22.90 18.88 8.15
C GLY A 6 -22.06 17.94 7.28
N ALA A 7 -21.42 18.41 6.20
CA ALA A 7 -20.44 17.62 5.47
C ALA A 7 -19.27 17.23 6.40
N PHE A 8 -18.82 15.98 6.32
CA PHE A 8 -17.72 15.46 7.13
C PHE A 8 -16.36 15.88 6.54
N ILE A 9 -16.17 15.66 5.24
CA ILE A 9 -14.97 16.09 4.50
C ILE A 9 -15.40 16.74 3.18
N SER A 10 -15.22 18.06 3.11
CA SER A 10 -15.68 18.88 1.99
C SER A 10 -14.59 19.30 1.00
N ASP A 11 -13.33 19.03 1.31
CA ASP A 11 -12.15 19.35 0.50
C ASP A 11 -11.24 18.13 0.34
N HIS A 12 -10.31 18.20 -0.60
CA HIS A 12 -9.37 17.10 -0.81
C HIS A 12 -8.42 16.99 0.42
N PRO A 13 -8.15 15.78 0.96
CA PRO A 13 -7.35 15.64 2.18
C PRO A 13 -5.96 16.29 2.11
N ILE A 14 -5.31 16.24 0.94
CA ILE A 14 -4.01 16.90 0.73
C ILE A 14 -4.11 18.43 0.91
N ASP A 15 -5.22 19.04 0.48
CA ASP A 15 -5.41 20.49 0.57
C ASP A 15 -5.72 20.90 2.02
N ILE A 16 -6.54 20.11 2.72
CA ILE A 16 -6.82 20.28 4.16
C ILE A 16 -5.54 20.21 4.99
N ILE A 17 -4.67 19.23 4.72
CA ILE A 17 -3.40 19.12 5.44
C ILE A 17 -2.52 20.33 5.13
N LYS A 18 -2.36 20.70 3.85
CA LYS A 18 -1.51 21.84 3.46
C LYS A 18 -2.00 23.19 3.99
N SER A 19 -3.31 23.38 4.16
CA SER A 19 -3.85 24.61 4.74
C SER A 19 -3.66 24.71 6.25
N GLY A 20 -3.32 23.60 6.92
CA GLY A 20 -3.25 23.54 8.38
C GLY A 20 -4.62 23.42 9.05
N GLU A 21 -5.71 23.28 8.27
CA GLU A 21 -7.09 23.17 8.76
C GLU A 21 -7.43 21.76 9.28
N PHE A 22 -6.52 21.21 10.07
CA PHE A 22 -6.68 19.97 10.81
C PHE A 22 -6.40 20.21 12.30
N ALA A 23 -6.80 19.26 13.14
CA ALA A 23 -6.57 19.37 14.58
C ALA A 23 -5.07 19.36 14.91
N GLN A 24 -4.61 20.42 15.57
CA GLN A 24 -3.21 20.61 15.96
C GLN A 24 -2.89 19.85 17.25
N VAL A 25 -2.84 18.52 17.15
CA VAL A 25 -2.58 17.60 18.27
C VAL A 25 -1.42 16.65 17.95
N PRO A 26 -0.74 16.07 18.96
CA PRO A 26 0.30 15.09 18.70
C PRO A 26 -0.22 13.95 17.82
N TYR A 27 0.50 13.65 16.74
CA TYR A 27 0.11 12.65 15.74
C TYR A 27 1.21 11.60 15.61
N ILE A 28 0.82 10.32 15.64
CA ILE A 28 1.70 9.19 15.35
C ILE A 28 1.11 8.36 14.22
N SER A 29 1.95 8.03 13.25
CA SER A 29 1.63 7.11 12.15
C SER A 29 2.68 6.01 12.09
N GLY A 30 2.33 4.87 11.54
CA GLY A 30 3.30 3.82 11.30
C GLY A 30 2.76 2.67 10.48
N MET A 31 3.69 1.84 10.02
CA MET A 31 3.44 0.67 9.20
C MET A 31 4.19 -0.54 9.73
N THR A 32 3.82 -1.72 9.25
CA THR A 32 4.64 -2.92 9.40
C THR A 32 5.52 -3.14 8.18
N LYS A 33 6.64 -3.85 8.35
CA LYS A 33 7.57 -4.16 7.25
C LYS A 33 6.92 -4.85 6.05
N ASN A 34 5.79 -5.55 6.23
CA ASN A 34 5.17 -6.38 5.21
C ASN A 34 3.64 -6.21 5.18
N ASP A 35 3.11 -4.99 5.34
CA ASP A 35 1.65 -4.74 5.33
C ASP A 35 0.95 -5.28 4.06
N GLY A 36 1.67 -5.32 2.94
CA GLY A 36 1.17 -5.90 1.69
C GLY A 36 0.83 -7.40 1.76
N ALA A 37 1.33 -8.12 2.78
CA ALA A 37 1.00 -9.52 3.03
C ALA A 37 -0.51 -9.73 3.22
N MET A 38 -1.23 -8.69 3.67
CA MET A 38 -2.69 -8.69 3.77
C MET A 38 -3.38 -9.03 2.44
N LYS A 39 -2.80 -8.64 1.30
CA LYS A 39 -3.35 -8.95 -0.03
C LYS A 39 -2.55 -10.01 -0.78
N SER A 40 -1.22 -9.97 -0.73
CA SER A 40 -0.39 -10.93 -1.50
C SER A 40 -0.67 -12.38 -1.09
N ALA A 41 -0.93 -12.65 0.19
CA ALA A 41 -1.29 -13.99 0.67
C ALA A 41 -2.53 -14.56 -0.03
N ALA A 42 -3.55 -13.73 -0.28
CA ALA A 42 -4.78 -14.16 -0.97
C ALA A 42 -4.53 -14.50 -2.44
N PHE A 43 -3.66 -13.76 -3.13
CA PHE A 43 -3.25 -14.10 -4.50
C PHE A 43 -2.55 -15.46 -4.53
N TYR A 44 -1.58 -15.67 -3.65
CA TYR A 44 -0.79 -16.91 -3.64
C TYR A 44 -1.51 -18.13 -3.08
N ALA A 45 -2.59 -17.94 -2.33
CA ALA A 45 -3.49 -19.03 -1.94
C ALA A 45 -4.26 -19.62 -3.14
N ASN A 46 -4.28 -18.93 -4.29
CA ASN A 46 -4.95 -19.37 -5.51
C ASN A 46 -4.02 -19.21 -6.72
N ALA A 47 -3.43 -20.33 -7.17
CA ALA A 47 -2.51 -20.36 -8.30
C ALA A 47 -3.09 -19.67 -9.57
N THR A 48 -4.39 -19.82 -9.83
CA THR A 48 -5.06 -19.16 -10.97
C THR A 48 -5.02 -17.63 -10.86
N LEU A 49 -5.09 -17.06 -9.67
CA LEU A 49 -4.99 -15.60 -9.49
C LEU A 49 -3.58 -15.10 -9.79
N ILE A 50 -2.55 -15.86 -9.42
CA ILE A 50 -1.16 -15.52 -9.73
C ILE A 50 -0.88 -15.63 -11.22
N ASP A 51 -1.36 -16.69 -11.88
CA ASP A 51 -1.20 -16.85 -13.33
C ASP A 51 -1.86 -15.70 -14.09
N ILE A 52 -3.10 -15.36 -13.71
CA ILE A 52 -3.84 -14.23 -14.30
C ILE A 52 -3.11 -12.90 -14.03
N LEU A 53 -2.59 -12.68 -12.82
CA LEU A 53 -1.83 -11.48 -12.48
C LEU A 53 -0.53 -11.40 -13.28
N ASN A 54 0.15 -12.53 -13.48
CA ASN A 54 1.38 -12.59 -14.26
C ASN A 54 1.13 -12.21 -15.73
N GLU A 55 0.10 -12.81 -16.35
CA GLU A 55 -0.25 -12.58 -17.76
C GLU A 55 -0.85 -11.20 -18.03
N LYS A 56 -1.68 -10.70 -17.12
CA LYS A 56 -2.49 -9.49 -17.32
C LYS A 56 -2.13 -8.35 -16.38
N PHE A 57 -0.87 -8.28 -15.94
CA PHE A 57 -0.41 -7.28 -14.99
C PHE A 57 -0.73 -5.85 -15.42
N ASP A 58 -0.48 -5.50 -16.68
CA ASP A 58 -0.74 -4.15 -17.23
C ASP A 58 -2.21 -3.73 -17.17
N ASP A 59 -3.12 -4.69 -17.06
CA ASP A 59 -4.57 -4.47 -17.03
C ASP A 59 -5.13 -4.58 -15.61
N ILE A 60 -4.51 -5.37 -14.72
CA ILE A 60 -4.94 -5.60 -13.34
C ILE A 60 -4.33 -4.60 -12.36
N ALA A 61 -3.03 -4.30 -12.49
CA ALA A 61 -2.30 -3.42 -11.60
C ALA A 61 -2.96 -2.03 -11.41
N PRO A 62 -3.54 -1.40 -12.45
CA PRO A 62 -4.25 -0.12 -12.27
C PRO A 62 -5.43 -0.19 -11.31
N PHE A 63 -6.13 -1.32 -11.24
CA PHE A 63 -7.24 -1.51 -10.29
C PHE A 63 -6.73 -1.92 -8.92
N LEU A 64 -5.70 -2.79 -8.87
CA LEU A 64 -5.11 -3.25 -7.63
C LEU A 64 -4.51 -2.11 -6.80
N PHE A 65 -3.94 -1.11 -7.47
CA PHE A 65 -3.24 0.03 -6.90
C PHE A 65 -3.95 1.38 -7.15
N PHE A 66 -5.23 1.36 -7.52
CA PHE A 66 -6.11 2.54 -7.59
C PHE A 66 -5.66 3.69 -8.52
N TYR A 67 -4.97 3.39 -9.62
CA TYR A 67 -4.61 4.37 -10.66
C TYR A 67 -5.31 4.11 -12.00
N ASN A 68 -6.41 3.33 -12.00
CA ASN A 68 -7.16 2.93 -13.21
C ASN A 68 -7.80 4.10 -13.98
N THR A 69 -7.97 5.26 -13.35
CA THR A 69 -8.51 6.48 -13.95
C THR A 69 -7.47 7.31 -14.69
N PHE A 70 -6.17 7.00 -14.56
CA PHE A 70 -5.11 7.74 -15.25
C PHE A 70 -4.92 7.28 -16.70
N ASP A 71 -4.74 8.22 -17.62
CA ASP A 71 -4.54 7.95 -19.05
C ASP A 71 -3.30 7.09 -19.32
N PHE A 72 -2.25 7.26 -18.51
CA PHE A 72 -0.96 6.58 -18.65
C PHE A 72 -0.84 5.31 -17.80
N LYS A 73 -1.95 4.75 -17.31
CA LYS A 73 -1.97 3.58 -16.40
C LYS A 73 -1.16 2.36 -16.87
N ARG A 74 -1.23 1.99 -18.16
CA ARG A 74 -0.43 0.85 -18.67
C ARG A 74 1.07 1.16 -18.66
N LYS A 75 1.47 2.41 -18.91
CA LYS A 75 2.87 2.83 -18.80
C LYS A 75 3.37 2.74 -17.36
N VAL A 76 2.57 3.19 -16.40
CA VAL A 76 2.87 3.04 -14.96
C VAL A 76 2.98 1.58 -14.58
N SER A 77 2.04 0.73 -15.01
CA SER A 77 2.06 -0.71 -14.74
C SER A 77 3.37 -1.35 -15.20
N ARG A 78 3.85 -1.01 -16.40
CA ARG A 78 5.14 -1.52 -16.91
C ARG A 78 6.34 -1.04 -16.10
N VAL A 79 6.33 0.20 -15.63
CA VAL A 79 7.39 0.74 -14.77
C VAL A 79 7.41 0.00 -13.43
N ILE A 80 6.24 -0.18 -12.81
CA ILE A 80 6.09 -0.95 -11.57
C ILE A 80 6.58 -2.38 -11.77
N ARG A 81 6.11 -3.06 -12.83
CA ARG A 81 6.51 -4.46 -13.11
C ARG A 81 8.02 -4.57 -13.28
N ARG A 82 8.63 -3.68 -14.05
CA ARG A 82 10.08 -3.66 -14.27
C ARG A 82 10.86 -3.39 -12.98
N PHE A 83 10.37 -2.51 -12.11
CA PHE A 83 11.05 -2.18 -10.87
C PHE A 83 11.06 -3.35 -9.88
N TYR A 84 9.90 -3.95 -9.61
CA TYR A 84 9.78 -5.01 -8.60
C TYR A 84 10.15 -6.39 -9.13
N PHE A 85 9.70 -6.73 -10.34
CA PHE A 85 9.85 -8.09 -10.89
C PHE A 85 10.95 -8.21 -11.94
N GLN A 86 11.41 -7.09 -12.52
CA GLN A 86 12.39 -7.10 -13.62
C GLN A 86 11.88 -8.00 -14.77
N GLU A 87 12.69 -8.99 -15.17
CA GLU A 87 12.33 -9.99 -16.19
C GLU A 87 11.77 -11.29 -15.57
N LYS A 88 11.58 -11.34 -14.24
CA LYS A 88 11.04 -12.53 -13.56
C LYS A 88 9.53 -12.64 -13.80
N SER A 89 9.04 -13.88 -13.82
CA SER A 89 7.60 -14.15 -13.77
C SER A 89 7.06 -13.85 -12.37
N ILE A 90 5.79 -13.44 -12.30
CA ILE A 90 5.07 -13.36 -11.02
C ILE A 90 4.62 -14.78 -10.67
N ASP A 91 5.38 -15.43 -9.79
CA ASP A 91 5.13 -16.80 -9.35
C ASP A 91 5.54 -16.98 -7.87
N ASN A 92 5.57 -18.22 -7.38
CA ASN A 92 5.92 -18.53 -6.00
C ASN A 92 7.34 -18.06 -5.59
N SER A 93 8.26 -17.88 -6.54
CA SER A 93 9.61 -17.36 -6.29
C SER A 93 9.64 -15.84 -6.08
N THR A 94 8.58 -15.12 -6.47
CA THR A 94 8.48 -13.66 -6.36
C THR A 94 7.44 -13.20 -5.33
N LYS A 95 7.17 -14.03 -4.31
CA LYS A 95 6.22 -13.72 -3.23
C LYS A 95 6.58 -12.43 -2.47
N SER A 96 7.87 -12.23 -2.22
CA SER A 96 8.39 -11.01 -1.61
C SER A 96 8.12 -9.79 -2.47
N GLU A 97 8.42 -9.86 -3.76
CA GLU A 97 8.29 -8.74 -4.70
C GLU A 97 6.84 -8.29 -4.83
N LEU A 98 5.88 -9.23 -4.87
CA LEU A 98 4.45 -8.88 -4.84
C LEU A 98 4.02 -8.28 -3.50
N THR A 99 4.56 -8.78 -2.39
CA THR A 99 4.29 -8.22 -1.06
C THR A 99 4.85 -6.81 -0.93
N ASP A 100 6.04 -6.56 -1.46
CA ASP A 100 6.74 -5.27 -1.39
C ASP A 100 6.02 -4.21 -2.23
N VAL A 101 5.63 -4.51 -3.49
CA VAL A 101 4.87 -3.54 -4.31
C VAL A 101 3.53 -3.16 -3.68
N ILE A 102 2.82 -4.13 -3.09
CA ILE A 102 1.55 -3.86 -2.39
C ILE A 102 1.80 -3.04 -1.12
N THR A 103 2.88 -3.33 -0.38
CA THR A 103 3.29 -2.55 0.80
C THR A 103 3.58 -1.11 0.41
N ASP A 104 4.33 -0.90 -0.66
CA ASP A 104 4.77 0.42 -1.08
C ASP A 104 3.61 1.30 -1.58
N GLU A 105 2.75 0.74 -2.45
CA GLU A 105 1.62 1.46 -3.04
C GLU A 105 0.50 1.75 -2.02
N LEU A 106 0.15 0.78 -1.17
CA LEU A 106 -1.03 0.90 -0.32
C LEU A 106 -0.73 1.45 1.09
N PHE A 107 0.52 1.35 1.56
CA PHE A 107 0.88 1.71 2.93
C PHE A 107 2.03 2.70 3.00
N TYR A 108 3.22 2.33 2.52
CA TYR A 108 4.43 3.14 2.73
C TYR A 108 4.33 4.53 2.11
N TYR A 109 4.04 4.63 0.81
CA TYR A 109 3.98 5.91 0.13
C TYR A 109 2.92 6.86 0.72
N PRO A 110 1.63 6.46 0.87
CA PRO A 110 0.63 7.36 1.43
C PRO A 110 0.92 7.75 2.88
N GLN A 111 1.43 6.83 3.72
CA GLN A 111 1.79 7.18 5.10
C GLN A 111 2.97 8.15 5.17
N ARG A 112 4.04 7.88 4.41
CA ARG A 112 5.21 8.76 4.34
C ARG A 112 4.80 10.16 3.88
N ALA A 113 4.05 10.26 2.78
CA ALA A 113 3.58 11.54 2.26
C ALA A 113 2.69 12.27 3.29
N THR A 114 1.81 11.54 3.97
CA THR A 114 0.94 12.10 5.02
C THR A 114 1.76 12.67 6.18
N VAL A 115 2.75 11.92 6.68
CA VAL A 115 3.64 12.36 7.77
C VAL A 115 4.46 13.58 7.35
N GLU A 116 5.05 13.57 6.16
CA GLU A 116 5.83 14.70 5.62
C GLU A 116 4.95 15.96 5.51
N LEU A 117 3.73 15.83 4.99
CA LEU A 117 2.79 16.95 4.89
C LEU A 117 2.36 17.48 6.26
N HIS A 118 2.01 16.61 7.22
CA HIS A 118 1.64 17.06 8.57
C HIS A 118 2.82 17.72 9.27
N SER A 119 4.03 17.12 9.19
CA SER A 119 5.21 17.66 9.85
C SER A 119 5.64 19.03 9.32
N ALA A 120 5.26 19.39 8.09
CA ALA A 120 5.59 20.68 7.49
C ALA A 120 4.78 21.85 8.07
N VAL A 121 3.58 21.60 8.60
CA VAL A 121 2.64 22.65 9.01
C VAL A 121 2.05 22.47 10.41
N SER A 122 2.22 21.30 11.02
CA SER A 122 1.74 21.02 12.38
C SER A 122 2.52 21.83 13.41
N SER A 123 1.79 22.42 14.36
CA SER A 123 2.34 23.03 15.57
C SER A 123 2.54 22.02 16.71
N ALA A 124 2.00 20.80 16.57
CA ALA A 124 2.20 19.69 17.49
C ALA A 124 3.18 18.64 16.93
N PRO A 125 3.83 17.82 17.79
CA PRO A 125 4.77 16.79 17.35
C PRO A 125 4.16 15.74 16.42
N VAL A 126 4.91 15.35 15.39
CA VAL A 126 4.56 14.26 14.46
C VAL A 126 5.61 13.15 14.56
N TYR A 127 5.15 11.91 14.76
CA TYR A 127 6.01 10.73 14.89
C TYR A 127 5.69 9.70 13.80
N PHE A 128 6.73 9.02 13.34
CA PHE A 128 6.61 7.91 12.39
C PHE A 128 7.39 6.69 12.88
N TYR A 129 6.79 5.50 12.78
CA TYR A 129 7.46 4.25 13.14
C TYR A 129 7.30 3.16 12.08
N LEU A 130 8.27 2.25 12.06
CA LEU A 130 8.23 1.01 11.29
C LEU A 130 8.30 -0.18 12.25
N PHE A 131 7.28 -1.02 12.25
CA PHE A 131 7.23 -2.23 13.06
C PHE A 131 7.73 -3.45 12.27
N GLY A 132 8.86 -4.00 12.70
CA GLY A 132 9.55 -5.10 12.02
C GLY A 132 9.54 -6.44 12.75
N TYR A 133 8.64 -6.63 13.73
CA TYR A 133 8.58 -7.87 14.50
C TYR A 133 7.56 -8.86 13.91
N ARG A 134 7.91 -10.15 13.94
CA ARG A 134 7.06 -11.25 13.45
C ARG A 134 6.27 -11.85 14.61
N GLY A 135 4.94 -11.67 14.59
CA GLY A 135 4.02 -12.29 15.53
C GLY A 135 3.90 -13.82 15.37
N THR A 136 3.37 -14.49 16.38
CA THR A 136 3.02 -15.94 16.32
C THR A 136 1.79 -16.21 15.46
N GLU A 137 0.90 -15.22 15.33
CA GLU A 137 -0.25 -15.22 14.45
C GLU A 137 -0.05 -14.19 13.33
N SER A 138 -0.39 -14.54 12.10
CA SER A 138 -0.22 -13.69 10.91
C SER A 138 -1.54 -13.50 10.17
N SER A 139 -1.76 -12.29 9.64
CA SER A 139 -2.88 -12.00 8.73
C SER A 139 -2.93 -12.95 7.54
N SER A 140 -1.78 -13.44 7.06
CA SER A 140 -1.72 -14.44 5.98
C SER A 140 -2.49 -15.72 6.32
N ARG A 141 -2.53 -16.10 7.61
CA ARG A 141 -3.27 -17.27 8.10
C ARG A 141 -4.78 -17.11 7.99
N TYR A 142 -5.30 -15.88 8.13
CA TYR A 142 -6.73 -15.58 8.08
C TYR A 142 -7.22 -15.21 6.67
N PHE A 143 -6.41 -14.52 5.87
CA PHE A 143 -6.84 -13.91 4.62
C PHE A 143 -6.38 -14.63 3.35
N GLY A 144 -5.57 -15.69 3.44
CA GLY A 144 -5.14 -16.41 2.24
C GLY A 144 -4.48 -17.74 2.49
N ASP A 145 -3.20 -17.72 2.80
CA ASP A 145 -2.33 -18.89 2.80
C ASP A 145 -1.83 -19.20 4.21
N PRO A 146 -2.41 -20.21 4.89
CA PRO A 146 -2.01 -20.58 6.24
C PRO A 146 -0.69 -21.35 6.29
N THR A 147 -0.12 -21.71 5.13
CA THR A 147 1.03 -22.61 5.03
C THR A 147 2.34 -21.90 4.68
N HIS A 148 2.28 -20.77 3.97
CA HIS A 148 3.48 -20.04 3.55
C HIS A 148 3.75 -18.79 4.40
N ASP A 149 5.04 -18.51 4.61
CA ASP A 149 5.51 -17.34 5.35
C ASP A 149 5.66 -16.13 4.43
N TYR A 150 5.05 -15.01 4.83
CA TYR A 150 5.12 -13.71 4.16
C TYR A 150 5.85 -12.66 5.02
N GLY A 151 6.17 -13.01 6.27
CA GLY A 151 6.96 -12.17 7.16
C GLY A 151 8.44 -12.43 6.93
N LYS A 152 9.18 -11.41 6.48
CA LYS A 152 10.62 -11.55 6.26
C LYS A 152 11.36 -11.63 7.61
N GLN A 153 11.90 -12.80 7.96
CA GLN A 153 13.02 -12.87 8.91
C GLN A 153 14.26 -12.27 8.22
N ASN A 154 15.00 -11.43 8.94
CA ASN A 154 16.09 -10.61 8.41
C ASN A 154 17.10 -11.40 7.59
#